data_AF-A0A8H3ED74-F1
#
_entry.id   AF-A0A8H3ED74-F1
#
_cell.length_a   1.000
_cell.length_b   1.000
_cell.length_c   1.000
_cell.angle_alpha   90.00
_cell.angle_beta   90.00
_cell.angle_gamma   90.00
#
_symmetry.space_group_name_H-M   'P 1'
#
loop_
_entity.id
_entity.type
_entity.pdbx_description
1 polymer ?
#
loop_
_entity_poly.entity_id
_entity_poly.type
_entity_poly.pdbx_seq_one_letter_code
_entity_poly.pdbx_strand_id
1 'polypeptide(L)'
;MSPQSPFPTIDISPFLHPSPPWRLHSTCALLSAACAHPGFFYLANHNLPRALTDRVLALAREFFLDAPAAEKERIKRRDVGQGGNGGRGDGARGYQVIGDNVTGGKRDWHEAIDWYRPVREGEPFDEEEEEEEEEEECCAGGGGGGKGKGKGKTGSSKSGGGDRQGPPYELLKGVNAWPRYPEGFREAYEEYVDKMSELGTAVVRAMGLALGHGMDDVFVGNTRKSAWVMRAIGYPPLPGDGRAAGEDGGGVVSCGAHSDYGCVTLLLADETKGALQAWVETEGEEGRWVDVDPVEGALVVNVGDMMSRWSGGKWKATRHRVVHKGGGYRVSVPFFFEPDWDARVPGKEGEGDVIYGEYLEGKVKGNF
;
A
#
# COMPACT_ATOMS: atom_id res chain seq x y z
N MET A 1 34.62 5.76 -10.45
CA MET A 1 33.51 6.38 -9.71
C MET A 1 32.25 5.72 -10.22
N SER A 2 31.48 5.04 -9.37
CA SER A 2 30.17 4.53 -9.78
C SER A 2 29.33 5.72 -10.27
N PRO A 3 28.61 5.61 -11.40
CA PRO A 3 27.73 6.68 -11.83
C PRO A 3 26.76 7.01 -10.69
N GLN A 4 26.55 8.31 -10.41
CA GLN A 4 25.53 8.73 -9.45
C GLN A 4 24.18 8.20 -9.92
N SER A 5 23.40 7.65 -8.98
CA SER A 5 22.02 7.24 -9.26
C SER A 5 21.24 8.44 -9.81
N PRO A 6 20.46 8.30 -10.89
CA PRO A 6 19.65 9.40 -11.40
C PRO A 6 18.43 9.71 -10.51
N PHE A 7 18.18 8.88 -9.49
CA PHE A 7 17.09 9.08 -8.54
C PHE A 7 17.59 9.91 -7.34
N PRO A 8 16.96 11.05 -7.04
CA PRO A 8 17.39 11.91 -5.94
C PRO A 8 17.07 11.28 -4.59
N THR A 9 17.85 11.60 -3.56
CA THR A 9 17.50 11.30 -2.16
C THR A 9 16.89 12.55 -1.53
N ILE A 10 15.72 12.41 -0.92
CA ILE A 10 14.92 13.51 -0.37
C ILE A 10 14.77 13.34 1.14
N ASP A 11 15.08 14.40 1.89
CA ASP A 11 14.89 14.47 3.34
C ASP A 11 13.43 14.81 3.68
N ILE A 12 12.72 13.86 4.30
CA ILE A 12 11.32 14.02 4.71
C ILE A 12 11.15 14.52 6.14
N SER A 13 12.24 14.61 6.92
CA SER A 13 12.17 15.04 8.32
C SER A 13 11.45 16.38 8.54
N PRO A 14 11.43 17.34 7.58
CA PRO A 14 10.64 18.56 7.76
C PRO A 14 9.13 18.34 7.93
N PHE A 15 8.59 17.21 7.47
CA PHE A 15 7.18 16.84 7.60
C PHE A 15 6.90 15.88 8.76
N LEU A 16 7.94 15.42 9.45
CA LEU A 16 7.83 14.56 10.63
C LEU A 16 8.02 15.34 11.94
N HIS A 17 8.66 16.51 11.87
CA HIS A 17 8.98 17.35 13.02
C HIS A 17 8.73 18.83 12.72
N PRO A 18 8.39 19.65 13.73
CA PRO A 18 8.27 21.09 13.56
C PRO A 18 9.50 21.69 12.87
N SER A 19 9.27 22.35 11.73
CA SER A 19 10.34 22.81 10.86
C SER A 19 10.07 24.21 10.32
N PRO A 20 11.10 25.02 10.09
CA PRO A 20 10.92 26.35 9.54
C PRO A 20 10.40 26.26 8.09
N PRO A 21 9.58 27.23 7.62
CA PRO A 21 8.95 27.16 6.31
C PRO A 21 9.91 26.88 5.15
N TRP A 22 11.11 27.46 5.15
CA TRP A 22 12.08 27.27 4.07
C TRP A 22 12.51 25.79 3.90
N ARG A 23 12.52 24.99 4.97
CA ARG A 23 12.80 23.55 4.88
C ARG A 23 11.67 22.79 4.19
N LEU A 24 10.42 23.09 4.56
CA LEU A 24 9.24 22.53 3.89
C LEU A 24 9.27 22.83 2.39
N HIS A 25 9.47 24.11 2.03
CA HIS A 25 9.57 24.53 0.62
C HIS A 25 10.70 23.82 -0.13
N SER A 26 11.86 23.63 0.50
CA SER A 26 12.99 22.93 -0.12
C SER A 26 12.64 21.46 -0.40
N THR A 27 12.04 20.77 0.57
CA THR A 27 11.58 19.37 0.40
C THR A 27 10.49 19.28 -0.67
N CYS A 28 9.52 20.19 -0.69
CA CYS A 28 8.48 20.25 -1.72
C CYS A 28 9.03 20.45 -3.13
N ALA A 29 10.02 21.34 -3.30
CA ALA A 29 10.64 21.57 -4.60
C ALA A 29 11.34 20.30 -5.14
N LEU A 30 12.06 19.59 -4.26
CA LEU A 30 12.71 18.32 -4.60
C LEU A 30 11.69 17.23 -4.94
N LEU A 31 10.60 17.12 -4.16
CA LEU A 31 9.51 16.17 -4.41
C LEU A 31 8.85 16.45 -5.76
N SER A 32 8.48 17.70 -6.02
CA SER A 32 7.83 18.06 -7.30
C SER A 32 8.73 17.74 -8.49
N ALA A 33 10.03 18.02 -8.40
CA ALA A 33 10.98 17.69 -9.45
C ALA A 33 11.06 16.17 -9.67
N ALA A 34 11.26 15.40 -8.59
CA ALA A 34 11.39 13.95 -8.65
C ALA A 34 10.12 13.24 -9.13
N CYS A 35 8.93 13.72 -8.71
CA CYS A 35 7.64 13.15 -9.11
C CYS A 35 7.29 13.46 -10.58
N ALA A 36 7.70 14.62 -11.09
CA ALA A 36 7.57 14.95 -12.51
C ALA A 36 8.57 14.13 -13.36
N HIS A 37 9.79 13.98 -12.86
CA HIS A 37 10.84 13.19 -13.51
C HIS A 37 11.92 12.72 -12.52
N PRO A 38 12.19 11.41 -12.38
CA PRO A 38 11.68 10.30 -13.17
C PRO A 38 10.44 9.59 -12.58
N GLY A 39 9.77 10.15 -11.57
CA GLY A 39 8.68 9.49 -10.83
C GLY A 39 9.15 8.47 -9.78
N PHE A 40 10.47 8.41 -9.55
CA PHE A 40 11.16 7.59 -8.55
C PHE A 40 12.16 8.44 -7.77
N PHE A 41 12.30 8.19 -6.48
CA PHE A 41 13.28 8.84 -5.60
C PHE A 41 13.54 7.98 -4.36
N TYR A 42 14.58 8.32 -3.60
CA TYR A 42 14.81 7.76 -2.27
C TYR A 42 14.31 8.72 -1.21
N LEU A 43 13.69 8.19 -0.16
CA LEU A 43 13.24 8.94 1.00
C LEU A 43 14.19 8.65 2.16
N ALA A 44 14.82 9.68 2.73
CA ALA A 44 15.74 9.60 3.86
C ALA A 44 15.19 10.32 5.08
N ASN A 45 15.73 10.00 6.26
CA ASN A 45 15.31 10.54 7.55
C ASN A 45 13.81 10.34 7.83
N HIS A 46 13.28 9.19 7.41
CA HIS A 46 11.88 8.80 7.52
C HIS A 46 11.46 8.32 8.92
N ASN A 47 12.36 8.38 9.91
CA ASN A 47 12.12 8.00 11.30
C ASN A 47 11.65 6.55 11.54
N LEU A 48 11.90 5.63 10.59
CA LEU A 48 11.69 4.19 10.85
C LEU A 48 12.88 3.64 11.64
N PRO A 49 12.64 2.94 12.76
CA PRO A 49 13.73 2.30 13.49
C PRO A 49 14.42 1.24 12.64
N ARG A 50 15.76 1.31 12.52
CA ARG A 50 16.53 0.30 11.75
C ARG A 50 16.29 -1.12 12.25
N ALA A 51 16.17 -1.29 13.57
CA ALA A 51 15.85 -2.57 14.17
C ALA A 51 14.50 -3.14 13.69
N LEU A 52 13.51 -2.29 13.44
CA LEU A 52 12.21 -2.70 12.91
C LEU A 52 12.32 -3.11 11.44
N THR A 53 12.97 -2.30 10.60
CA THR A 53 13.13 -2.61 9.17
C THR A 53 13.96 -3.88 8.94
N ASP A 54 15.04 -4.06 9.71
CA ASP A 54 15.89 -5.26 9.66
C ASP A 54 15.07 -6.49 10.06
N ARG A 55 14.26 -6.37 11.12
CA ARG A 55 13.39 -7.44 11.62
C ARG A 55 12.30 -7.81 10.61
N VAL A 56 11.65 -6.83 9.98
CA VAL A 56 10.62 -7.04 8.94
C VAL A 56 11.17 -7.84 7.76
N LEU A 57 12.35 -7.47 7.26
CA LEU A 57 13.03 -8.18 6.16
C LEU A 57 13.47 -9.59 6.57
N ALA A 58 14.04 -9.73 7.77
CA ALA A 58 14.49 -11.02 8.29
C ALA A 58 13.32 -12.01 8.47
N LEU A 59 12.21 -11.57 9.06
CA LEU A 59 11.03 -12.40 9.27
C LEU A 59 10.37 -12.83 7.96
N ALA A 60 10.29 -11.94 6.96
CA ALA A 60 9.83 -12.33 5.63
C ALA A 60 10.76 -13.37 4.99
N ARG A 61 12.07 -13.16 5.05
CA ARG A 61 13.04 -14.11 4.50
C ARG A 61 12.93 -15.49 5.16
N GLU A 62 12.87 -15.54 6.48
CA GLU A 62 12.68 -16.78 7.24
C GLU A 62 11.33 -17.44 6.91
N PHE A 63 10.24 -16.67 6.80
CA PHE A 63 8.96 -17.22 6.36
C PHE A 63 9.07 -17.89 4.98
N PHE A 64 9.66 -17.20 3.99
CA PHE A 64 9.72 -17.71 2.63
C PHE A 64 10.63 -18.94 2.50
N LEU A 65 11.76 -18.96 3.21
CA LEU A 65 12.74 -20.04 3.12
C LEU A 65 12.41 -21.24 4.03
N ASP A 66 11.91 -20.98 5.24
CA ASP A 66 11.90 -21.97 6.32
C ASP A 66 10.49 -22.35 6.80
N ALA A 67 9.45 -21.58 6.45
CA ALA A 67 8.09 -21.89 6.93
C ALA A 67 7.60 -23.25 6.39
N PRO A 68 6.99 -24.10 7.25
CA PRO A 68 6.38 -25.35 6.82
C PRO A 68 5.31 -25.12 5.75
N ALA A 69 5.18 -26.03 4.79
CA ALA A 69 4.15 -25.95 3.75
C ALA A 69 2.72 -25.82 4.33
N ALA A 70 2.44 -26.46 5.46
CA ALA A 70 1.17 -26.34 6.16
C ALA A 70 0.89 -24.92 6.67
N GLU A 71 1.93 -24.16 7.03
CA GLU A 71 1.80 -22.77 7.46
C GLU A 71 1.50 -21.85 6.28
N LYS A 72 2.22 -22.03 5.16
CA LYS A 72 1.95 -21.31 3.90
C LYS A 72 0.53 -21.57 3.39
N GLU A 73 0.07 -22.84 3.43
CA GLU A 73 -1.30 -23.21 3.04
C GLU A 73 -2.37 -22.63 3.99
N ARG A 74 -2.07 -22.53 5.29
CA ARG A 74 -3.01 -21.98 6.28
C ARG A 74 -3.41 -20.55 5.92
N ILE A 75 -2.44 -19.71 5.56
CA ILE A 75 -2.65 -18.30 5.23
C ILE A 75 -2.83 -18.04 3.73
N LYS A 76 -2.97 -19.09 2.91
CA LYS A 76 -3.11 -18.96 1.46
C LYS A 76 -4.26 -18.03 1.07
N ARG A 77 -4.01 -17.19 0.05
CA ARG A 77 -5.02 -16.35 -0.60
C ARG A 77 -6.10 -17.22 -1.23
N ARG A 78 -7.35 -16.87 -0.99
CA ARG A 78 -8.53 -17.59 -1.50
C ARG A 78 -9.46 -16.63 -2.22
N ASP A 79 -10.10 -17.11 -3.28
CA ASP A 79 -11.12 -16.35 -4.00
C ASP A 79 -12.34 -16.08 -3.12
N VAL A 80 -13.10 -15.05 -3.48
CA VAL A 80 -14.39 -14.74 -2.87
C VAL A 80 -15.28 -15.99 -2.88
N GLY A 81 -15.81 -16.34 -1.70
CA GLY A 81 -16.68 -17.50 -1.52
C GLY A 81 -15.96 -18.85 -1.37
N GLN A 82 -14.64 -18.93 -1.57
CA GLN A 82 -13.86 -20.14 -1.23
C GLN A 82 -13.43 -20.10 0.25
N GLY A 83 -13.49 -21.23 0.95
CA GLY A 83 -13.17 -21.31 2.38
C GLY A 83 -12.02 -22.26 2.71
N GLY A 84 -11.39 -22.06 3.87
CA GLY A 84 -10.40 -22.96 4.46
C GLY A 84 -10.41 -22.93 5.99
N ASN A 85 -9.39 -23.52 6.62
CA ASN A 85 -9.29 -23.71 8.08
C ASN A 85 -9.02 -22.41 8.90
N GLY A 86 -9.48 -21.25 8.40
CA GLY A 86 -9.27 -19.92 8.98
C GLY A 86 -10.21 -18.80 8.48
N GLY A 87 -11.19 -19.08 7.61
CA GLY A 87 -12.12 -18.07 7.08
C GLY A 87 -12.54 -18.32 5.62
N ARG A 88 -13.44 -17.47 5.09
CA ARG A 88 -13.69 -17.37 3.63
C ARG A 88 -12.63 -16.47 3.00
N GLY A 89 -12.41 -16.56 1.70
CA GLY A 89 -11.52 -15.68 0.94
C GLY A 89 -12.21 -14.38 0.55
N ASP A 90 -11.41 -13.33 0.42
CA ASP A 90 -11.80 -12.01 -0.10
C ASP A 90 -11.19 -11.73 -1.49
N GLY A 91 -10.53 -12.74 -2.08
CA GLY A 91 -9.88 -12.62 -3.37
C GLY A 91 -8.57 -11.81 -3.39
N ALA A 92 -8.00 -11.43 -2.24
CA ALA A 92 -6.84 -10.54 -2.23
C ALA A 92 -5.80 -10.85 -1.14
N ARG A 93 -6.22 -11.07 0.11
CA ARG A 93 -5.31 -11.23 1.26
C ARG A 93 -4.72 -12.65 1.32
N GLY A 94 -3.48 -12.75 1.79
CA GLY A 94 -2.83 -14.01 2.12
C GLY A 94 -1.68 -14.42 1.20
N TYR A 95 -1.13 -15.61 1.47
CA TYR A 95 0.02 -16.17 0.76
C TYR A 95 -0.32 -16.62 -0.66
N GLN A 96 0.57 -16.32 -1.59
CA GLN A 96 0.47 -16.58 -3.02
C GLN A 96 1.72 -17.33 -3.46
N VAL A 97 1.53 -18.45 -4.16
CA VAL A 97 2.65 -19.25 -4.65
C VAL A 97 3.25 -18.65 -5.92
N ILE A 98 4.45 -19.09 -6.27
CA ILE A 98 5.11 -18.69 -7.51
C ILE A 98 4.19 -18.91 -8.71
N GLY A 99 4.00 -17.84 -9.48
CA GLY A 99 3.18 -17.83 -10.67
C GLY A 99 1.70 -17.54 -10.44
N ASP A 100 1.22 -17.36 -9.20
CA ASP A 100 -0.16 -16.93 -8.94
C ASP A 100 -0.43 -15.52 -9.48
N ASN A 101 0.54 -14.61 -9.34
CA ASN A 101 0.42 -13.24 -9.86
C ASN A 101 0.66 -13.18 -11.38
N VAL A 102 -0.18 -12.42 -12.08
CA VAL A 102 -0.08 -12.23 -13.54
C VAL A 102 0.09 -10.75 -13.88
N THR A 103 1.23 -10.41 -14.50
CA THR A 103 1.51 -9.05 -14.98
C THR A 103 1.62 -9.04 -16.51
N GLY A 104 0.80 -8.23 -17.18
CA GLY A 104 0.80 -8.14 -18.65
C GLY A 104 0.53 -9.47 -19.35
N GLY A 105 -0.30 -10.34 -18.74
CA GLY A 105 -0.64 -11.67 -19.26
C GLY A 105 0.43 -12.74 -19.02
N LYS A 106 1.49 -12.45 -18.26
CA LYS A 106 2.55 -13.41 -17.92
C LYS A 106 2.60 -13.65 -16.42
N ARG A 107 2.80 -14.90 -16.02
CA ARG A 107 2.98 -15.28 -14.62
C ARG A 107 4.31 -14.75 -14.11
N ASP A 108 4.27 -14.07 -12.98
CA ASP A 108 5.45 -13.53 -12.32
C ASP A 108 6.21 -14.63 -11.56
N TRP A 109 7.54 -14.51 -11.49
CA TRP A 109 8.42 -15.42 -10.76
C TRP A 109 8.75 -14.89 -9.37
N HIS A 110 7.73 -14.84 -8.52
CA HIS A 110 7.83 -14.53 -7.09
C HIS A 110 6.71 -15.21 -6.31
N GLU A 111 6.96 -15.47 -5.03
CA GLU A 111 5.91 -15.75 -4.05
C GLU A 111 5.65 -14.49 -3.20
N ALA A 112 4.45 -14.37 -2.63
CA ALA A 112 4.10 -13.17 -1.87
C ALA A 112 3.15 -13.48 -0.71
N ILE A 113 3.07 -12.56 0.25
CA ILE A 113 1.96 -12.47 1.20
C ILE A 113 1.39 -11.06 1.13
N ASP A 114 0.09 -10.96 0.88
CA ASP A 114 -0.59 -9.67 0.78
C ASP A 114 -1.46 -9.41 2.00
N TRP A 115 -1.35 -8.20 2.52
CA TRP A 115 -2.20 -7.66 3.57
C TRP A 115 -2.79 -6.34 3.10
N TYR A 116 -4.03 -6.12 3.52
CA TYR A 116 -4.76 -4.90 3.22
C TYR A 116 -5.33 -4.36 4.52
N ARG A 117 -5.71 -3.08 4.54
CA ARG A 117 -6.45 -2.51 5.66
C ARG A 117 -7.61 -3.45 6.05
N PRO A 118 -7.66 -3.95 7.30
CA PRO A 118 -8.68 -4.90 7.71
C PRO A 118 -10.04 -4.22 7.79
N VAL A 119 -11.09 -4.92 7.36
CA VAL A 119 -12.49 -4.52 7.53
C VAL A 119 -13.14 -5.48 8.52
N ARG A 120 -13.54 -4.99 9.69
CA ARG A 120 -14.17 -5.79 10.74
C ARG A 120 -15.69 -5.64 10.71
N GLU A 121 -16.38 -6.54 11.41
CA GLU A 121 -17.84 -6.48 11.58
C GLU A 121 -18.22 -5.16 12.27
N GLY A 122 -19.19 -4.43 11.69
CA GLY A 122 -19.65 -3.15 12.23
C GLY A 122 -18.70 -1.97 12.01
N GLU A 123 -17.53 -2.18 11.40
CA GLU A 123 -16.68 -1.10 10.89
C GLU A 123 -17.05 -0.87 9.41
N PRO A 124 -17.96 0.08 9.09
CA PRO A 124 -18.03 0.57 7.73
C PRO A 124 -16.68 1.19 7.38
N PHE A 125 -16.29 1.15 6.10
CA PHE A 125 -15.17 1.98 5.64
C PHE A 125 -15.42 3.48 5.91
N ASP A 126 -16.72 3.83 6.00
CA ASP A 126 -17.28 5.17 5.84
C ASP A 126 -18.08 5.64 7.08
N GLU A 127 -17.50 5.70 8.27
CA GLU A 127 -18.03 6.69 9.22
C GLU A 127 -17.57 8.06 8.72
N GLU A 128 -18.48 8.82 8.09
CA GLU A 128 -18.39 10.27 8.05
C GLU A 128 -18.18 10.71 9.51
N GLU A 129 -16.98 11.23 9.84
CA GLU A 129 -16.84 11.93 11.11
C GLU A 129 -17.79 13.12 11.00
N GLU A 130 -18.94 13.05 11.68
CA GLU A 130 -19.76 14.23 11.92
C GLU A 130 -18.82 15.25 12.57
N GLU A 131 -18.46 16.28 11.81
CA GLU A 131 -17.79 17.46 12.36
C GLU A 131 -18.73 17.95 13.47
N GLU A 132 -18.32 17.77 14.74
CA GLU A 132 -18.98 18.42 15.86
C GLU A 132 -18.83 19.93 15.62
N GLU A 133 -19.82 20.53 14.96
CA GLU A 133 -20.05 21.96 15.00
C GLU A 133 -20.25 22.30 16.49
N GLU A 134 -19.26 22.96 17.10
CA GLU A 134 -19.41 23.60 18.42
C GLU A 134 -20.50 24.68 18.29
N GLU A 135 -21.77 24.29 18.46
CA GLU A 135 -22.86 25.24 18.64
C GLU A 135 -22.65 25.98 19.97
N GLU A 136 -22.35 27.27 19.87
CA GLU A 136 -22.31 28.19 21.00
C GLU A 136 -23.62 28.12 21.81
N GLU A 137 -23.45 27.74 23.07
CA GLU A 137 -24.49 27.62 24.09
C GLU A 137 -25.21 28.96 24.32
N CYS A 138 -26.46 29.09 23.82
CA CYS A 138 -27.36 30.14 24.24
C CYS A 138 -28.45 29.59 25.19
N CYS A 139 -28.29 29.92 26.46
CA CYS A 139 -29.17 29.61 27.58
C CYS A 139 -30.65 29.99 27.34
N ALA A 140 -31.59 29.07 27.61
CA ALA A 140 -32.86 29.38 28.31
C ALA A 140 -33.70 28.12 28.67
N GLY A 141 -33.65 27.76 29.95
CA GLY A 141 -34.80 27.45 30.83
C GLY A 141 -35.97 26.55 30.40
N GLY A 142 -36.21 25.50 31.19
CA GLY A 142 -37.51 25.36 31.90
C GLY A 142 -38.34 24.10 31.68
N GLY A 143 -38.21 23.12 32.59
CA GLY A 143 -39.33 22.54 33.37
C GLY A 143 -40.31 21.53 32.74
N GLY A 144 -40.53 20.40 33.44
CA GLY A 144 -41.86 19.77 33.53
C GLY A 144 -41.90 18.24 33.45
N GLY A 145 -42.23 17.58 34.57
CA GLY A 145 -42.26 16.12 34.71
C GLY A 145 -43.39 15.35 34.03
N GLY A 146 -43.30 14.01 34.07
CA GLY A 146 -44.39 13.11 33.68
C GLY A 146 -44.04 11.62 33.77
N LYS A 147 -44.42 10.97 34.88
CA LYS A 147 -44.35 9.50 35.07
C LYS A 147 -45.50 8.80 34.34
N GLY A 148 -45.21 7.73 33.60
CA GLY A 148 -46.23 6.80 33.07
C GLY A 148 -45.78 5.34 33.16
N LYS A 149 -46.40 4.57 34.06
CA LYS A 149 -46.26 3.11 34.20
C LYS A 149 -47.24 2.42 33.24
N GLY A 150 -46.76 1.46 32.45
CA GLY A 150 -47.60 0.49 31.72
C GLY A 150 -47.03 -0.93 31.85
N LYS A 151 -47.71 -1.79 32.60
CA LYS A 151 -47.50 -3.24 32.63
C LYS A 151 -48.41 -3.90 31.59
N GLY A 152 -47.90 -4.87 30.82
CA GLY A 152 -48.75 -5.69 29.96
C GLY A 152 -48.06 -6.82 29.18
N LYS A 153 -48.03 -8.00 29.80
CA LYS A 153 -48.15 -9.36 29.21
C LYS A 153 -47.07 -9.91 28.27
N THR A 154 -46.23 -10.75 28.88
CA THR A 154 -45.97 -12.16 28.52
C THR A 154 -46.31 -12.61 27.08
N GLY A 155 -45.28 -12.69 26.24
CA GLY A 155 -45.23 -13.52 25.05
C GLY A 155 -43.94 -14.35 25.10
N SER A 156 -44.08 -15.66 25.24
CA SER A 156 -42.97 -16.61 25.17
C SER A 156 -42.46 -16.65 23.73
N SER A 157 -41.35 -15.96 23.44
CA SER A 157 -40.61 -16.11 22.19
C SER A 157 -39.31 -16.83 22.49
N LYS A 158 -39.23 -18.05 21.98
CA LYS A 158 -38.05 -18.92 21.96
C LYS A 158 -36.77 -18.13 21.67
N SER A 159 -35.78 -18.34 22.52
CA SER A 159 -34.38 -18.04 22.29
C SER A 159 -33.89 -18.74 21.01
N GLY A 160 -33.93 -18.03 19.88
CA GLY A 160 -33.17 -18.39 18.68
C GLY A 160 -31.78 -17.80 18.82
N GLY A 161 -30.76 -18.64 18.70
CA GLY A 161 -29.35 -18.22 18.78
C GLY A 161 -29.07 -17.12 17.76
N GLY A 162 -28.41 -16.05 18.23
CA GLY A 162 -27.86 -15.04 17.33
C GLY A 162 -26.82 -15.69 16.42
N ASP A 163 -27.10 -15.68 15.12
CA ASP A 163 -26.07 -15.88 14.11
C ASP A 163 -24.98 -14.84 14.37
N ARG A 164 -23.80 -15.28 14.80
CA ARG A 164 -22.59 -14.46 14.67
C ARG A 164 -22.26 -14.43 13.19
N GLN A 165 -22.73 -13.41 12.47
CA GLN A 165 -22.35 -13.21 11.07
C GLN A 165 -20.89 -12.74 11.08
N GLY A 166 -19.99 -13.56 10.51
CA GLY A 166 -18.57 -13.22 10.40
C GLY A 166 -18.30 -12.01 9.47
N PRO A 167 -17.04 -11.58 9.32
CA PRO A 167 -16.69 -10.40 8.51
C PRO A 167 -17.18 -10.54 7.06
N PRO A 168 -17.41 -9.42 6.36
CA PRO A 168 -17.87 -9.43 4.98
C PRO A 168 -16.71 -9.91 4.10
N TYR A 169 -16.64 -11.20 3.81
CA TYR A 169 -15.68 -11.76 2.86
C TYR A 169 -16.12 -11.48 1.41
N GLU A 170 -16.25 -10.19 1.11
CA GLU A 170 -16.45 -9.63 -0.22
C GLU A 170 -15.09 -9.37 -0.88
N LEU A 171 -15.07 -8.99 -2.16
CA LEU A 171 -13.82 -8.65 -2.82
C LEU A 171 -13.10 -7.53 -2.05
N LEU A 172 -11.82 -7.75 -1.70
CA LEU A 172 -10.97 -6.80 -0.97
C LEU A 172 -11.45 -6.41 0.44
N LYS A 173 -12.55 -6.96 0.95
CA LYS A 173 -13.05 -6.70 2.31
C LYS A 173 -12.87 -7.95 3.17
N GLY A 174 -12.22 -7.80 4.31
CA GLY A 174 -11.92 -8.92 5.19
C GLY A 174 -10.83 -8.64 6.22
N VAL A 175 -10.43 -9.67 6.94
CA VAL A 175 -9.38 -9.62 7.97
C VAL A 175 -8.12 -10.33 7.51
N ASN A 176 -6.97 -9.82 7.95
CA ASN A 176 -5.66 -10.35 7.58
C ASN A 176 -5.40 -11.74 8.20
N ALA A 177 -4.93 -12.67 7.38
CA ALA A 177 -4.40 -13.95 7.82
C ALA A 177 -2.89 -13.81 8.08
N TRP A 178 -2.51 -13.63 9.35
CA TRP A 178 -1.11 -13.46 9.75
C TRP A 178 -0.37 -14.79 9.89
N PRO A 179 0.91 -14.89 9.46
CA PRO A 179 1.79 -16.01 9.79
C PRO A 179 1.94 -16.19 11.30
N ARG A 180 2.06 -17.45 11.74
CA ARG A 180 2.40 -17.88 13.11
C ARG A 180 3.87 -18.28 13.23
N TYR A 181 4.47 -18.64 12.11
CA TYR A 181 5.90 -18.86 11.98
C TYR A 181 6.44 -17.88 10.94
N PRO A 182 7.63 -17.29 11.15
CA PRO A 182 8.38 -17.26 12.40
C PRO A 182 7.63 -16.54 13.53
N GLU A 183 8.03 -16.80 14.78
CA GLU A 183 7.44 -16.15 15.96
C GLU A 183 7.68 -14.63 15.90
N GLY A 184 6.69 -13.84 16.31
CA GLY A 184 6.80 -12.38 16.29
C GLY A 184 6.55 -11.74 14.93
N PHE A 185 6.15 -12.52 13.91
CA PHE A 185 5.87 -12.01 12.56
C PHE A 185 4.78 -10.94 12.58
N ARG A 186 3.63 -11.29 13.15
CA ARG A 186 2.47 -10.41 13.19
C ARG A 186 2.78 -9.10 13.91
N GLU A 187 3.39 -9.17 15.07
CA GLU A 187 3.67 -8.03 15.93
C GLU A 187 4.61 -7.04 15.22
N ALA A 188 5.67 -7.53 14.58
CA ALA A 188 6.60 -6.70 13.83
C ALA A 188 5.93 -6.05 12.61
N TYR A 189 5.09 -6.78 11.90
CA TYR A 189 4.41 -6.26 10.70
C TYR A 189 3.28 -5.29 11.05
N GLU A 190 2.54 -5.51 12.13
CA GLU A 190 1.54 -4.54 12.64
C GLU A 190 2.24 -3.24 13.10
N GLU A 191 3.35 -3.33 13.85
CA GLU A 191 4.16 -2.15 14.21
C GLU A 191 4.70 -1.42 12.97
N TYR A 192 5.15 -2.17 11.96
CA TYR A 192 5.61 -1.60 10.70
C TYR A 192 4.50 -0.91 9.93
N VAL A 193 3.29 -1.49 9.86
CA VAL A 193 2.12 -0.86 9.24
C VAL A 193 1.81 0.48 9.91
N ASP A 194 1.76 0.54 11.24
CA ASP A 194 1.48 1.78 11.97
C ASP A 194 2.48 2.89 11.60
N LYS A 195 3.78 2.55 11.57
CA LYS A 195 4.85 3.47 11.21
C LYS A 195 4.82 3.89 9.74
N MET A 196 4.47 2.98 8.84
CA MET A 196 4.35 3.27 7.41
C MET A 196 3.10 4.11 7.10
N SER A 197 2.02 3.94 7.86
CA SER A 197 0.84 4.80 7.77
C SER A 197 1.15 6.23 8.23
N GLU A 198 1.84 6.41 9.37
CA GLU A 198 2.32 7.74 9.82
C GLU A 198 3.19 8.42 8.75
N LEU A 199 4.15 7.66 8.20
CA LEU A 199 5.05 8.15 7.15
C LEU A 199 4.30 8.48 5.86
N GLY A 200 3.38 7.62 5.44
CA GLY A 200 2.55 7.82 4.25
C GLY A 200 1.75 9.11 4.33
N THR A 201 1.11 9.38 5.48
CA THR A 201 0.43 10.65 5.75
C THR A 201 1.37 11.86 5.62
N ALA A 202 2.59 11.78 6.17
CA ALA A 202 3.57 12.86 6.04
C ALA A 202 4.02 13.09 4.58
N VAL A 203 4.19 12.02 3.81
CA VAL A 203 4.56 12.08 2.39
C VAL A 203 3.45 12.70 1.55
N VAL A 204 2.20 12.28 1.72
CA VAL A 204 1.08 12.87 0.95
C VAL A 204 0.82 14.33 1.33
N ARG A 205 1.05 14.72 2.60
CA ARG A 205 1.06 16.13 3.02
C ARG A 205 2.12 16.94 2.30
N ALA A 206 3.35 16.41 2.22
CA ALA A 206 4.44 17.05 1.50
C ALA A 206 4.15 17.18 0.00
N MET A 207 3.53 16.16 -0.57
CA MET A 207 3.08 16.16 -1.96
C MET A 207 1.96 17.17 -2.23
N GLY A 208 0.94 17.24 -1.37
CA GLY A 208 -0.12 18.26 -1.46
C GLY A 208 0.48 19.67 -1.45
N LEU A 209 1.35 19.96 -0.46
CA LEU A 209 2.02 21.25 -0.39
C LEU A 209 2.89 21.54 -1.63
N ALA A 210 3.56 20.53 -2.18
CA ALA A 210 4.35 20.67 -3.41
C ALA A 210 3.51 20.97 -4.66
N LEU A 211 2.25 20.54 -4.68
CA LEU A 211 1.28 20.85 -5.74
C LEU A 211 0.59 22.22 -5.55
N GLY A 212 0.92 22.94 -4.48
CA GLY A 212 0.33 24.24 -4.15
C GLY A 212 -0.94 24.16 -3.31
N HIS A 213 -1.24 22.99 -2.74
CA HIS A 213 -2.37 22.76 -1.85
C HIS A 213 -2.01 23.06 -0.39
N GLY A 214 -3.02 23.23 0.46
CA GLY A 214 -2.83 23.31 1.91
C GLY A 214 -2.39 21.99 2.53
N MET A 215 -1.84 22.03 3.75
CA MET A 215 -1.42 20.82 4.48
C MET A 215 -2.59 19.94 4.96
N ASP A 216 -3.82 20.47 4.95
CA ASP A 216 -5.07 19.75 5.29
C ASP A 216 -6.08 19.78 4.12
N ASP A 217 -5.59 20.03 2.90
CA ASP A 217 -6.42 20.11 1.70
C ASP A 217 -6.93 18.72 1.25
N VAL A 218 -7.72 18.69 0.18
CA VAL A 218 -8.38 17.54 -0.43
C VAL A 218 -7.50 16.29 -0.55
N PHE A 219 -6.20 16.41 -0.77
CA PHE A 219 -5.26 15.28 -0.79
C PHE A 219 -5.17 14.54 0.53
N VAL A 220 -5.09 15.29 1.63
CA VAL A 220 -4.99 14.76 2.99
C VAL A 220 -6.36 14.33 3.47
N GLY A 221 -7.41 15.07 3.10
CA GLY A 221 -8.80 14.69 3.34
C GLY A 221 -9.16 13.34 2.74
N ASN A 222 -8.66 13.01 1.54
CA ASN A 222 -8.91 11.74 0.84
C ASN A 222 -7.90 10.62 1.20
N THR A 223 -7.10 10.79 2.24
CA THR A 223 -6.12 9.78 2.69
C THR A 223 -6.12 9.57 4.22
N ARG A 224 -7.17 10.05 4.92
CA ARG A 224 -7.26 9.95 6.39
C ARG A 224 -7.45 8.51 6.85
N LYS A 225 -8.17 7.74 6.04
CA LYS A 225 -8.54 6.34 6.24
C LYS A 225 -7.95 5.47 5.13
N SER A 226 -6.69 5.76 4.75
CA SER A 226 -5.97 5.15 3.63
C SER A 226 -6.28 3.66 3.49
N ALA A 227 -6.74 3.24 2.31
CA ALA A 227 -6.99 1.84 1.98
C ALA A 227 -5.68 1.07 1.71
N TRP A 228 -4.70 1.25 2.59
CA TRP A 228 -3.33 0.79 2.40
C TRP A 228 -3.26 -0.71 2.06
N VAL A 229 -2.23 -1.04 1.28
CA VAL A 229 -1.87 -2.40 0.94
C VAL A 229 -0.41 -2.60 1.31
N MET A 230 -0.07 -3.77 1.85
CA MET A 230 1.30 -4.14 2.14
C MET A 230 1.54 -5.53 1.60
N ARG A 231 2.66 -5.72 0.91
CA ARG A 231 3.07 -7.03 0.41
C ARG A 231 4.43 -7.37 0.96
N ALA A 232 4.64 -8.60 1.40
CA ALA A 232 6.00 -9.16 1.50
C ALA A 232 6.20 -10.03 0.25
N ILE A 233 7.29 -9.81 -0.48
CA ILE A 233 7.54 -10.50 -1.75
C ILE A 233 8.89 -11.19 -1.71
N GLY A 234 8.88 -12.47 -2.03
CA GLY A 234 10.05 -13.34 -2.10
C GLY A 234 10.41 -13.70 -3.55
N TYR A 235 11.65 -13.44 -3.93
CA TYR A 235 12.16 -13.67 -5.27
C TYR A 235 13.26 -14.73 -5.24
N PRO A 236 12.95 -15.99 -5.57
CA PRO A 236 13.98 -16.98 -5.81
C PRO A 236 14.78 -16.65 -7.08
N PRO A 237 15.97 -17.25 -7.26
CA PRO A 237 16.71 -17.14 -8.52
C PRO A 237 15.83 -17.51 -9.72
N LEU A 238 16.00 -16.79 -10.83
CA LEU A 238 15.33 -17.11 -12.09
C LEU A 238 15.79 -18.49 -12.62
N PRO A 239 14.89 -19.31 -13.18
CA PRO A 239 15.24 -20.60 -13.74
C PRO A 239 16.03 -20.43 -15.06
N GLY A 240 17.04 -21.28 -15.29
CA GLY A 240 17.88 -21.24 -16.49
C GLY A 240 19.15 -20.36 -16.36
N ASP A 241 19.77 -19.97 -17.47
CA ASP A 241 21.00 -19.16 -17.52
C ASP A 241 20.78 -17.67 -17.19
N GLY A 242 19.70 -17.34 -16.46
CA GLY A 242 19.40 -15.97 -16.05
C GLY A 242 19.00 -15.04 -17.20
N ARG A 243 18.60 -15.57 -18.37
CA ARG A 243 17.99 -14.79 -19.44
C ARG A 243 16.64 -14.25 -18.98
N ALA A 244 16.70 -13.08 -18.35
CA ALA A 244 15.59 -12.18 -18.21
C ALA A 244 14.84 -12.11 -19.54
N ALA A 245 13.50 -12.07 -19.49
CA ALA A 245 12.74 -11.67 -20.66
C ALA A 245 13.37 -10.38 -21.23
N GLY A 246 13.94 -10.48 -22.44
CA GLY A 246 14.11 -9.29 -23.27
C GLY A 246 12.74 -8.64 -23.48
N GLU A 247 12.71 -7.40 -23.96
CA GLU A 247 11.48 -6.68 -24.24
C GLU A 247 10.55 -7.46 -25.20
N ASP A 248 11.14 -8.35 -26.01
CA ASP A 248 10.53 -9.28 -26.95
C ASP A 248 9.71 -10.42 -26.28
N GLY A 249 9.75 -10.52 -24.95
CA GLY A 249 8.81 -11.31 -24.19
C GLY A 249 9.05 -12.82 -24.12
N GLY A 250 10.22 -13.31 -24.53
CA GLY A 250 10.52 -14.76 -24.56
C GLY A 250 11.08 -15.40 -23.28
N GLY A 251 11.20 -14.67 -22.16
CA GLY A 251 11.83 -15.18 -20.92
C GLY A 251 10.95 -15.09 -19.67
N VAL A 252 11.41 -15.70 -18.57
CA VAL A 252 10.80 -15.56 -17.24
C VAL A 252 11.26 -14.24 -16.63
N VAL A 253 10.34 -13.49 -16.04
CA VAL A 253 10.62 -12.24 -15.33
C VAL A 253 10.20 -12.39 -13.88
N SER A 254 10.95 -11.77 -12.96
CA SER A 254 10.61 -11.82 -11.54
C SER A 254 9.27 -11.12 -11.29
N CYS A 255 9.13 -9.87 -11.75
CA CYS A 255 7.84 -9.18 -11.84
C CYS A 255 7.80 -8.34 -13.11
N GLY A 256 6.74 -8.50 -13.91
CA GLY A 256 6.57 -7.81 -15.19
C GLY A 256 6.52 -6.29 -15.08
N ALA A 257 6.64 -5.61 -16.22
CA ALA A 257 6.63 -4.15 -16.27
C ALA A 257 5.23 -3.56 -16.08
N HIS A 258 5.02 -2.78 -15.02
CA HIS A 258 3.73 -2.20 -14.65
C HIS A 258 3.92 -0.81 -14.00
N SER A 259 2.82 -0.08 -13.79
CA SER A 259 2.74 1.06 -12.87
C SER A 259 1.85 0.66 -11.69
N ASP A 260 2.09 1.28 -10.54
CA ASP A 260 1.24 1.08 -9.36
C ASP A 260 -0.05 1.87 -9.50
N TYR A 261 -1.14 1.29 -9.00
CA TYR A 261 -2.48 1.85 -9.15
C TYR A 261 -2.73 3.06 -8.25
N GLY A 262 -1.94 3.18 -7.19
CA GLY A 262 -2.24 4.00 -6.03
C GLY A 262 -1.73 5.42 -6.00
N CYS A 263 -1.58 5.97 -4.80
CA CYS A 263 -0.94 7.28 -4.62
C CYS A 263 0.57 7.15 -4.58
N VAL A 264 1.10 6.44 -3.59
CA VAL A 264 2.54 6.37 -3.31
C VAL A 264 2.91 4.96 -2.85
N THR A 265 3.97 4.43 -3.44
CA THR A 265 4.59 3.19 -2.99
C THR A 265 5.84 3.53 -2.18
N LEU A 266 5.91 3.02 -0.95
CA LEU A 266 7.05 3.12 -0.05
C LEU A 266 7.69 1.72 0.06
N LEU A 267 8.84 1.54 -0.55
CA LEU A 267 9.48 0.22 -0.70
C LEU A 267 10.67 0.07 0.23
N LEU A 268 10.56 -0.91 1.14
CA LEU A 268 11.69 -1.48 1.86
C LEU A 268 12.20 -2.70 1.09
N ALA A 269 13.50 -2.74 0.77
CA ALA A 269 14.12 -3.87 0.08
C ALA A 269 15.41 -4.30 0.78
N ASP A 270 15.77 -5.57 0.65
CA ASP A 270 17.10 -6.03 1.08
C ASP A 270 18.22 -5.44 0.20
N GLU A 271 19.47 -5.76 0.52
CA GLU A 271 20.66 -5.21 -0.15
C GLU A 271 20.87 -5.70 -1.61
N THR A 272 19.94 -6.45 -2.19
CA THR A 272 20.07 -6.97 -3.56
C THR A 272 20.04 -5.84 -4.59
N LYS A 273 21.13 -5.72 -5.37
CA LYS A 273 21.30 -4.73 -6.44
C LYS A 273 20.95 -5.26 -7.83
N GLY A 274 20.68 -4.36 -8.77
CA GLY A 274 20.42 -4.64 -10.18
C GLY A 274 19.11 -5.38 -10.45
N ALA A 275 18.19 -5.38 -9.46
CA ALA A 275 16.95 -6.15 -9.50
C ALA A 275 15.74 -5.29 -9.88
N LEU A 276 15.41 -4.27 -9.08
CA LEU A 276 14.34 -3.32 -9.41
C LEU A 276 14.82 -2.36 -10.50
N GLN A 277 14.01 -2.17 -11.53
CA GLN A 277 14.31 -1.25 -12.63
C GLN A 277 13.14 -0.32 -12.89
N ALA A 278 13.40 0.97 -13.06
CA ALA A 278 12.43 1.97 -13.47
C ALA A 278 12.69 2.42 -14.91
N TRP A 279 11.63 2.70 -15.66
CA TRP A 279 11.72 3.25 -17.01
C TRP A 279 11.96 4.75 -16.95
N VAL A 280 13.09 5.21 -17.47
CA VAL A 280 13.50 6.62 -17.46
C VAL A 280 13.58 7.15 -18.89
N GLU A 281 12.88 8.26 -19.14
CA GLU A 281 12.85 8.97 -20.43
C GLU A 281 13.65 10.27 -20.33
N THR A 282 14.75 10.41 -21.07
CA THR A 282 15.51 11.67 -21.11
C THR A 282 15.18 12.43 -22.40
N GLU A 283 15.01 13.74 -22.33
CA GLU A 283 14.69 14.56 -23.51
C GLU A 283 15.77 14.40 -24.59
N GLY A 284 15.35 14.00 -25.80
CA GLY A 284 16.26 13.77 -26.93
C GLY A 284 16.96 12.39 -26.93
N GLU A 285 16.67 11.51 -25.97
CA GLU A 285 17.20 10.14 -25.90
C GLU A 285 16.07 9.11 -25.89
N GLU A 286 16.38 7.88 -26.30
CA GLU A 286 15.45 6.75 -26.15
C GLU A 286 15.30 6.39 -24.67
N GLY A 287 14.08 6.08 -24.24
CA GLY A 287 13.83 5.63 -22.88
C GLY A 287 14.59 4.35 -22.56
N ARG A 288 14.99 4.19 -21.29
CA ARG A 288 15.75 3.01 -20.86
C ARG A 288 15.36 2.54 -19.46
N TRP A 289 15.56 1.26 -19.21
CA TRP A 289 15.51 0.68 -17.88
C TRP A 289 16.75 1.09 -17.08
N VAL A 290 16.54 1.66 -15.90
CA VAL A 290 17.60 2.05 -14.97
C VAL A 290 17.40 1.32 -13.64
N ASP A 291 18.47 0.74 -13.12
CA ASP A 291 18.46 0.04 -11.83
C ASP A 291 18.19 1.03 -10.68
N VAL A 292 17.25 0.67 -9.81
CA VAL A 292 16.89 1.40 -8.59
C VAL A 292 17.45 0.63 -7.40
N ASP A 293 18.76 0.73 -7.20
CA ASP A 293 19.46 0.00 -6.15
C ASP A 293 19.09 0.51 -4.75
N PRO A 294 18.91 -0.38 -3.76
CA PRO A 294 18.68 0.01 -2.37
C PRO A 294 19.78 0.95 -1.84
N VAL A 295 19.36 2.01 -1.15
CA VAL A 295 20.25 2.95 -0.44
C VAL A 295 20.09 2.72 1.06
N GLU A 296 21.20 2.51 1.76
CA GLU A 296 21.17 2.27 3.21
C GLU A 296 20.52 3.44 3.95
N GLY A 297 19.54 3.12 4.81
CA GLY A 297 18.81 4.11 5.60
C GLY A 297 17.79 4.94 4.82
N ALA A 298 17.47 4.54 3.59
CA ALA A 298 16.43 5.16 2.79
C ALA A 298 15.44 4.13 2.23
N LEU A 299 14.20 4.59 1.98
CA LEU A 299 13.21 3.83 1.24
C LEU A 299 13.26 4.21 -0.24
N VAL A 300 12.98 3.26 -1.13
CA VAL A 300 12.65 3.59 -2.51
C VAL A 300 11.19 4.05 -2.56
N VAL A 301 10.92 5.13 -3.29
CA VAL A 301 9.57 5.69 -3.42
C VAL A 301 9.24 5.92 -4.88
N ASN A 302 8.02 5.56 -5.27
CA ASN A 302 7.47 5.92 -6.57
C ASN A 302 6.01 6.36 -6.49
N VAL A 303 5.62 7.14 -7.49
CA VAL A 303 4.27 7.68 -7.64
C VAL A 303 3.40 6.69 -8.41
N GLY A 304 2.15 6.51 -7.99
CA GLY A 304 1.16 5.67 -8.66
C GLY A 304 0.15 6.45 -9.50
N ASP A 305 -0.77 5.72 -10.12
CA ASP A 305 -1.78 6.25 -11.04
C ASP A 305 -2.70 7.29 -10.37
N MET A 306 -3.13 7.10 -9.11
CA MET A 306 -4.02 8.05 -8.42
C MET A 306 -3.35 9.41 -8.20
N MET A 307 -2.09 9.42 -7.80
CA MET A 307 -1.37 10.68 -7.62
C MET A 307 -1.06 11.35 -8.97
N SER A 308 -0.83 10.56 -10.01
CA SER A 308 -0.74 11.09 -11.37
C SER A 308 -2.06 11.76 -11.80
N ARG A 309 -3.22 11.19 -11.46
CA ARG A 309 -4.54 11.77 -11.72
C ARG A 309 -4.76 13.06 -10.93
N TRP A 310 -4.55 13.04 -9.61
CA TRP A 310 -4.71 14.22 -8.77
C TRP A 310 -3.81 15.40 -9.16
N SER A 311 -2.59 15.12 -9.63
CA SER A 311 -1.68 16.16 -10.13
C SER A 311 -2.05 16.71 -11.51
N GLY A 312 -3.16 16.25 -12.13
CA GLY A 312 -3.55 16.61 -13.48
C GLY A 312 -2.56 16.09 -14.55
N GLY A 313 -1.85 15.00 -14.26
CA GLY A 313 -0.82 14.43 -15.13
C GLY A 313 0.56 15.08 -15.01
N LYS A 314 0.75 16.05 -14.11
CA LYS A 314 2.07 16.68 -13.87
C LYS A 314 3.09 15.68 -13.33
N TRP A 315 2.66 14.73 -12.51
CA TRP A 315 3.51 13.69 -11.94
C TRP A 315 3.28 12.35 -12.62
N LYS A 316 4.35 11.61 -12.86
CA LYS A 316 4.35 10.40 -13.69
C LYS A 316 4.25 9.14 -12.82
N ALA A 317 3.27 8.29 -13.11
CA ALA A 317 3.22 6.93 -12.60
C ALA A 317 4.22 6.07 -13.38
N THR A 318 5.45 6.00 -12.89
CA THR A 318 6.56 5.44 -13.67
C THR A 318 6.51 3.93 -13.73
N ARG A 319 6.63 3.41 -14.96
CA ARG A 319 6.72 1.97 -15.18
C ARG A 319 7.97 1.40 -14.53
N HIS A 320 7.80 0.30 -13.82
CA HIS A 320 8.90 -0.41 -13.18
C HIS A 320 8.71 -1.93 -13.33
N ARG A 321 9.81 -2.67 -13.16
CA ARG A 321 9.84 -4.14 -13.22
C ARG A 321 10.88 -4.69 -12.26
N VAL A 322 10.81 -5.99 -11.97
CA VAL A 322 11.86 -6.70 -11.22
C VAL A 322 12.47 -7.78 -12.09
N VAL A 323 13.81 -7.76 -12.19
CA VAL A 323 14.61 -8.76 -12.86
C VAL A 323 15.71 -9.21 -11.91
N HIS A 324 15.41 -10.19 -11.06
CA HIS A 324 16.38 -10.71 -10.08
C HIS A 324 17.43 -11.60 -10.76
N LYS A 325 18.63 -11.05 -10.95
CA LYS A 325 19.77 -11.74 -11.60
C LYS A 325 20.73 -12.41 -10.60
N GLY A 326 20.50 -12.25 -9.30
CA GLY A 326 21.35 -12.81 -8.26
C GLY A 326 21.11 -14.31 -8.03
N GLY A 327 22.12 -15.00 -7.48
CA GLY A 327 21.99 -16.42 -7.10
C GLY A 327 21.35 -16.65 -5.72
N GLY A 328 21.15 -15.59 -4.93
CA GLY A 328 20.51 -15.64 -3.62
C GLY A 328 18.99 -15.44 -3.67
N TYR A 329 18.33 -15.49 -2.52
CA TYR A 329 16.91 -15.20 -2.39
C TYR A 329 16.72 -13.72 -2.01
N ARG A 330 15.99 -12.95 -2.82
CA ARG A 330 15.72 -11.53 -2.58
C ARG A 330 14.37 -11.36 -1.89
N VAL A 331 14.30 -10.44 -0.92
CA VAL A 331 13.06 -10.04 -0.25
C VAL A 331 12.84 -8.54 -0.40
N SER A 332 11.59 -8.15 -0.63
CA SER A 332 11.16 -6.76 -0.52
C SER A 332 9.75 -6.64 0.03
N VAL A 333 9.47 -5.52 0.69
CA VAL A 333 8.21 -5.20 1.35
C VAL A 333 7.69 -3.84 0.86
N PRO A 334 7.01 -3.78 -0.30
CA PRO A 334 6.29 -2.58 -0.70
C PRO A 334 5.09 -2.32 0.22
N PHE A 335 4.97 -1.08 0.65
CA PHE A 335 3.79 -0.54 1.31
C PHE A 335 3.16 0.52 0.41
N PHE A 336 1.93 0.28 -0.01
CA PHE A 336 1.15 1.16 -0.85
C PHE A 336 0.28 2.02 0.06
N PHE A 337 0.57 3.32 0.08
CA PHE A 337 -0.25 4.30 0.76
C PHE A 337 -1.26 4.85 -0.25
N GLU A 338 -2.53 4.54 0.00
CA GLU A 338 -3.62 4.64 -0.96
C GLU A 338 -4.63 5.71 -0.55
N PRO A 339 -5.49 6.20 -1.46
CA PRO A 339 -6.66 6.96 -1.07
C PRO A 339 -7.56 6.20 -0.09
N ASP A 340 -8.45 6.93 0.54
CA ASP A 340 -9.59 6.35 1.25
C ASP A 340 -10.46 5.57 0.25
N TRP A 341 -11.18 4.57 0.73
CA TRP A 341 -11.87 3.63 -0.15
C TRP A 341 -12.94 4.31 -1.03
N ASP A 342 -13.64 5.26 -0.47
CA ASP A 342 -14.69 6.07 -1.08
C ASP A 342 -14.16 7.37 -1.71
N ALA A 343 -12.84 7.62 -1.63
CA ALA A 343 -12.22 8.83 -2.13
C ALA A 343 -12.54 9.04 -3.62
N ARG A 344 -13.08 10.21 -3.93
CA ARG A 344 -13.29 10.66 -5.30
C ARG A 344 -12.01 11.26 -5.85
N VAL A 345 -11.43 10.62 -6.84
CA VAL A 345 -10.19 11.04 -7.51
C VAL A 345 -10.52 11.69 -8.85
N PRO A 346 -10.36 13.03 -8.98
CA PRO A 346 -10.52 13.75 -10.23
C PRO A 346 -9.81 13.12 -11.42
N GLY A 347 -10.46 13.17 -12.58
CA GLY A 347 -9.83 12.81 -13.86
C GLY A 347 -8.74 13.79 -14.29
N LYS A 348 -7.80 13.29 -15.09
CA LYS A 348 -6.96 14.16 -15.93
C LYS A 348 -7.82 14.76 -17.05
N GLU A 349 -7.28 15.74 -17.76
CA GLU A 349 -7.96 16.31 -18.94
C GLU A 349 -8.39 15.21 -19.92
N GLY A 350 -9.70 15.10 -20.18
CA GLY A 350 -10.29 14.07 -21.05
C GLY A 350 -10.66 12.76 -20.36
N GLU A 351 -10.35 12.58 -19.07
CA GLU A 351 -10.75 11.43 -18.26
C GLU A 351 -11.84 11.85 -17.25
N GLY A 352 -12.78 10.94 -16.94
CA GLY A 352 -13.77 11.14 -15.87
C GLY A 352 -13.19 10.85 -14.49
N ASP A 353 -13.85 11.34 -13.44
CA ASP A 353 -13.53 11.03 -12.05
C ASP A 353 -13.72 9.53 -11.74
N VAL A 354 -13.03 9.03 -10.72
CA VAL A 354 -13.18 7.66 -10.23
C VAL A 354 -13.40 7.65 -8.71
N ILE A 355 -14.13 6.65 -8.22
CA ILE A 355 -14.12 6.27 -6.80
C ILE A 355 -13.04 5.21 -6.63
N TYR A 356 -12.12 5.42 -5.68
CA TYR A 356 -10.90 4.61 -5.57
C TYR A 356 -11.18 3.10 -5.37
N GLY A 357 -12.09 2.74 -4.47
CA GLY A 357 -12.44 1.34 -4.19
C GLY A 357 -12.98 0.61 -5.42
N GLU A 358 -13.87 1.24 -6.18
CA GLU A 358 -14.41 0.69 -7.43
C GLU A 358 -13.30 0.51 -8.49
N TYR A 359 -12.42 1.50 -8.59
CA TYR A 359 -11.26 1.44 -9.48
C TYR A 359 -10.33 0.28 -9.11
N LEU A 360 -10.01 0.12 -7.82
CA LEU A 360 -9.13 -0.93 -7.31
C LEU A 360 -9.74 -2.33 -7.52
N GLU A 361 -11.03 -2.51 -7.22
CA GLU A 361 -11.75 -3.76 -7.50
C GLU A 361 -11.68 -4.14 -8.99
N GLY A 362 -11.80 -3.15 -9.88
CA GLY A 362 -11.66 -3.35 -11.32
C GLY A 362 -10.27 -3.84 -11.73
N LYS A 363 -9.21 -3.34 -11.10
CA LYS A 363 -7.82 -3.74 -11.37
C LYS A 363 -7.50 -5.11 -10.81
N VAL A 364 -7.87 -5.38 -9.56
CA VAL A 364 -7.52 -6.64 -8.87
C VAL A 364 -8.11 -7.87 -9.55
N LYS A 365 -9.30 -7.75 -10.16
CA LYS A 365 -9.91 -8.83 -10.96
C LYS A 365 -9.05 -9.28 -12.15
N GLY A 366 -8.10 -8.46 -12.61
CA GLY A 366 -7.20 -8.78 -13.72
C GLY A 366 -5.84 -9.37 -13.32
N ASN A 367 -5.52 -9.40 -12.02
CA ASN A 367 -4.17 -9.73 -11.53
C ASN A 367 -4.00 -11.20 -11.10
N PHE A 368 -5.10 -11.94 -10.96
CA PHE A 368 -5.16 -13.29 -10.41
C PHE A 368 -5.81 -14.28 -11.39
#